data_AF-A0A962IDD7-F1
#
_entry.id   AF-A0A962IDD7-F1
#
_cell.length_a   1.000
_cell.length_b   1.000
_cell.length_c   1.000
_cell.angle_alpha   90.00
_cell.angle_beta   90.00
_cell.angle_gamma   90.00
#
_symmetry.space_group_name_H-M   'P 1'
#
loop_
_entity.id
_entity.type
_entity.pdbx_description
1 polymer ?
#
loop_
_entity_poly.entity_id
_entity_poly.type
_entity_poly.pdbx_seq_one_letter_code
_entity_poly.pdbx_strand_id
1 'polypeptide(L)'
;FILPINDYHAFYLFWWFAWSIMIGQFTARFVGGLRTWQLLLALLAFPSIPLAIWFTVLYYYHSNSLPTDGLISLSMVFVGITFVINSLDSLIRLYTDNLNLTTERLGKWKYILGNLVALFGLTLLFKLDFLQIQWVGAAVIGIYFACFAYILLYRRQEVAAITGAPEERLLDFEAIDRAH
;
A
#
# COMPACT_ATOMS: atom_id res chain seq x y z
N PHE A 1 10.36 15.88 -5.01
CA PHE A 1 9.77 14.62 -5.51
C PHE A 1 10.04 14.34 -6.99
N ILE A 2 10.54 15.27 -7.81
CA ILE A 2 10.80 15.02 -9.24
C ILE A 2 12.20 14.45 -9.49
N LEU A 3 13.18 14.80 -8.64
CA LEU A 3 14.56 14.30 -8.72
C LEU A 3 15.00 13.77 -7.35
N PRO A 4 15.68 12.60 -7.29
CA PRO A 4 16.28 12.12 -6.06
C PRO A 4 17.40 13.05 -5.61
N ILE A 5 17.58 13.15 -4.30
CA ILE A 5 18.60 14.03 -3.68
C ILE A 5 19.88 13.23 -3.41
N ASN A 6 19.72 11.93 -3.14
CA ASN A 6 20.77 10.94 -2.98
C ASN A 6 20.18 9.54 -3.25
N ASP A 7 21.02 8.50 -3.22
CA ASP A 7 20.62 7.13 -3.53
C ASP A 7 19.59 6.58 -2.54
N TYR A 8 19.68 6.98 -1.27
CA TYR A 8 18.70 6.61 -0.25
C TYR A 8 17.31 7.18 -0.59
N HIS A 9 17.24 8.48 -0.88
CA HIS A 9 16.01 9.13 -1.29
C HIS A 9 15.47 8.54 -2.61
N ALA A 10 16.35 8.20 -3.56
CA ALA A 10 15.95 7.53 -4.79
C ALA A 10 15.27 6.20 -4.52
N PHE A 11 15.87 5.36 -3.68
CA PHE A 11 15.31 4.07 -3.29
C PHE A 11 13.90 4.22 -2.71
N TYR A 12 13.72 5.08 -1.70
CA TYR A 12 12.41 5.29 -1.09
C TYR A 12 11.39 5.88 -2.07
N LEU A 13 11.81 6.77 -2.97
CA LEU A 13 10.92 7.33 -3.98
C LEU A 13 10.37 6.24 -4.90
N PHE A 14 11.23 5.40 -5.49
CA PHE A 14 10.77 4.29 -6.33
C PHE A 14 9.97 3.26 -5.54
N TRP A 15 10.35 3.01 -4.28
CA TRP A 15 9.62 2.12 -3.39
C TRP A 15 8.20 2.61 -3.14
N TRP A 16 8.02 3.88 -2.75
CA TRP A 16 6.69 4.46 -2.53
C TRP A 16 5.84 4.47 -3.81
N PHE A 17 6.44 4.75 -4.98
CA PHE A 17 5.72 4.63 -6.24
C PHE A 17 5.28 3.20 -6.54
N ALA A 18 6.14 2.20 -6.34
CA ALA A 18 5.77 0.79 -6.54
C ALA A 18 4.57 0.37 -5.67
N TRP A 19 4.48 0.88 -4.44
CA TRP A 19 3.38 0.56 -3.51
C TRP A 19 2.14 1.44 -3.67
N SER A 20 2.25 2.57 -4.37
CA SER A 20 1.18 3.58 -4.47
C SER A 20 -0.15 3.04 -5.02
N ILE A 21 -0.11 2.15 -6.02
CA ILE A 21 -1.31 1.52 -6.58
C ILE A 21 -2.02 0.66 -5.53
N MET A 22 -1.26 -0.17 -4.81
CA MET A 22 -1.79 -1.08 -3.79
C MET A 22 -2.41 -0.31 -2.63
N ILE A 23 -1.68 0.66 -2.10
CA ILE A 23 -2.15 1.53 -1.01
C ILE A 23 -3.38 2.30 -1.49
N GLY A 24 -3.36 2.87 -2.70
CA GLY A 24 -4.49 3.60 -3.27
C GLY A 24 -5.75 2.74 -3.41
N GLN A 25 -5.62 1.51 -3.93
CA GLN A 25 -6.74 0.57 -4.04
C GLN A 25 -7.28 0.18 -2.66
N PHE A 26 -6.40 -0.08 -1.70
CA PHE A 26 -6.79 -0.39 -0.33
C PHE A 26 -7.53 0.77 0.32
N THR A 27 -6.92 1.96 0.34
CA THR A 27 -7.52 3.18 0.91
C THR A 27 -8.87 3.49 0.26
N ALA A 28 -9.00 3.36 -1.06
CA ALA A 28 -10.25 3.63 -1.78
C ALA A 28 -11.44 2.78 -1.31
N ARG A 29 -11.20 1.62 -0.68
CA ARG A 29 -12.24 0.77 -0.07
C ARG A 29 -12.80 1.33 1.23
N PHE A 30 -12.04 2.17 1.95
CA PHE A 30 -12.39 2.64 3.29
C PHE A 30 -12.74 4.13 3.37
N VAL A 31 -12.51 4.89 2.31
CA VAL A 31 -12.63 6.37 2.32
C VAL A 31 -13.89 6.89 1.64
N GLY A 32 -14.98 6.11 1.72
CA GLY A 32 -16.31 6.55 1.27
C GLY A 32 -16.75 7.83 1.98
N GLY A 33 -17.46 8.72 1.27
CA GLY A 33 -18.04 9.94 1.86
C GLY A 33 -17.06 11.09 2.19
N LEU A 34 -15.74 10.91 2.12
CA LEU A 34 -14.78 11.99 2.37
C LEU A 34 -14.56 12.87 1.12
N ARG A 35 -14.50 14.20 1.33
CA ARG A 35 -14.03 15.13 0.29
C ARG A 35 -12.55 14.92 0.02
N THR A 36 -12.09 15.16 -1.20
CA THR A 36 -10.70 14.92 -1.62
C THR A 36 -9.66 15.60 -0.71
N TRP A 37 -9.91 16.83 -0.25
CA TRP A 37 -9.00 17.52 0.65
C TRP A 37 -8.99 16.94 2.07
N GLN A 38 -10.14 16.44 2.56
CA GLN A 38 -10.23 15.77 3.86
C GLN A 38 -9.46 14.45 3.82
N LEU A 39 -9.61 13.71 2.73
CA LEU A 39 -8.85 12.50 2.47
C LEU A 39 -7.34 12.78 2.42
N LEU A 40 -6.92 13.85 1.72
CA LEU A 40 -5.51 14.24 1.67
C LEU A 40 -4.95 14.53 3.06
N LEU A 41 -5.66 15.32 3.88
CA LEU A 41 -5.22 15.62 5.24
C LEU A 41 -5.21 14.37 6.12
N ALA A 42 -6.21 13.49 6.01
CA ALA A 42 -6.26 12.24 6.75
C ALA A 42 -5.07 11.33 6.39
N LEU A 43 -4.74 11.20 5.11
CA LEU A 43 -3.60 10.39 4.64
C LEU A 43 -2.24 10.97 5.03
N LEU A 44 -2.15 12.28 5.28
CA LEU A 44 -0.95 12.91 5.82
C LEU A 44 -0.86 12.75 7.34
N ALA A 45 -1.93 13.05 8.08
CA ALA A 45 -1.87 13.12 9.53
C ALA A 45 -1.88 11.73 10.21
N PHE A 46 -2.84 10.87 9.86
CA PHE A 46 -3.06 9.62 10.60
C PHE A 46 -1.89 8.65 10.50
N PRO A 47 -1.25 8.43 9.34
CA PRO A 47 -0.07 7.58 9.27
C PRO A 47 1.19 8.22 9.87
N SER A 48 1.33 9.54 9.78
CA SER A 48 2.54 10.23 10.24
C SER A 48 2.69 10.25 11.75
N ILE A 49 1.61 10.33 12.53
CA ILE A 49 1.67 10.31 14.01
C ILE A 49 2.33 9.03 14.55
N PRO A 50 1.83 7.81 14.25
CA PRO A 50 2.45 6.58 14.73
C PRO A 50 3.86 6.38 14.16
N LEU A 51 4.12 6.78 12.92
CA LEU A 51 5.48 6.74 12.36
C LEU A 51 6.44 7.63 13.15
N ALA A 52 6.04 8.87 13.45
CA ALA A 52 6.85 9.79 14.23
C ALA A 52 7.13 9.25 15.63
N ILE A 53 6.12 8.72 16.31
CA ILE A 53 6.28 8.09 17.63
C ILE A 53 7.26 6.92 17.55
N TRP A 54 7.05 6.01 16.58
CA TRP A 54 7.88 4.82 16.38
C TRP A 54 9.34 5.18 16.16
N PHE A 55 9.63 6.06 15.20
CA PHE A 55 11.00 6.49 14.92
C PHE A 55 11.63 7.26 16.07
N THR A 56 10.86 8.07 16.79
CA THR A 56 11.36 8.81 17.97
C THR A 56 11.80 7.85 19.06
N VAL A 57 10.98 6.84 19.38
CA VAL A 57 11.30 5.85 20.41
C VAL A 57 12.52 5.03 20.00
N LEU A 58 12.56 4.50 18.77
CA LEU A 58 13.71 3.73 18.29
C LEU A 58 15.00 4.56 18.27
N TYR A 59 14.91 5.82 17.82
CA TYR A 59 16.06 6.71 17.79
C TYR A 59 16.56 7.04 19.19
N TYR A 60 15.67 7.23 20.16
CA TYR A 60 16.05 7.44 21.55
C TYR A 60 16.80 6.24 22.13
N TYR A 61 16.33 5.02 21.88
CA TYR A 61 17.02 3.79 22.30
C TYR A 61 18.41 3.68 21.66
N HIS A 62 18.49 3.97 20.35
CA HIS A 62 19.76 3.96 19.63
C HIS A 62 20.74 5.01 20.15
N SER A 63 20.31 6.27 20.28
CA SER A 63 21.16 7.39 20.70
C SER A 63 21.67 7.27 22.13
N ASN A 64 20.93 6.56 23.00
CA ASN A 64 21.33 6.32 24.39
C ASN A 64 21.98 4.94 24.59
N SER A 65 22.19 4.16 23.52
CA SER A 65 22.75 2.80 23.59
C SER A 65 22.03 1.92 24.62
N LEU A 66 20.70 2.06 24.70
CA LEU A 66 19.88 1.29 25.63
C LEU A 66 19.83 -0.17 25.18
N PRO A 67 20.06 -1.13 26.08
CA PRO A 67 19.98 -2.54 25.73
C PRO A 67 18.53 -2.91 25.38
N THR A 68 18.35 -3.59 24.25
CA THR A 68 17.06 -4.09 23.76
C THR A 68 16.92 -5.60 23.90
N ASP A 69 17.73 -6.21 24.74
CA ASP A 69 17.80 -7.66 24.93
C ASP A 69 16.60 -8.22 25.70
N GLY A 70 16.51 -9.55 25.71
CA GLY A 70 15.42 -10.27 26.40
C GLY A 70 14.03 -10.00 25.78
N LEU A 71 13.11 -9.53 26.61
CA LEU A 71 11.69 -9.42 26.27
C LEU A 71 11.39 -8.40 25.17
N ILE A 72 12.17 -7.31 25.09
CA ILE A 72 11.94 -6.25 24.09
C ILE A 72 12.25 -6.79 22.70
N SER A 73 13.41 -7.41 22.50
CA SER A 73 13.78 -8.06 21.23
C SER A 73 12.77 -9.12 20.80
N LEU A 74 12.33 -9.98 21.74
CA LEU A 74 11.30 -10.99 21.45
C LEU A 74 9.98 -10.35 21.00
N SER A 75 9.57 -9.26 21.65
CA SER A 75 8.37 -8.52 21.28
C SER A 75 8.50 -7.87 19.89
N MET A 76 9.65 -7.29 19.56
CA MET A 76 9.92 -6.72 18.24
C MET A 76 9.86 -7.80 17.14
N VAL A 77 10.44 -8.98 17.39
CA VAL A 77 10.39 -10.11 16.46
C VAL A 77 8.95 -10.57 16.26
N PHE A 78 8.18 -10.74 17.34
CA PHE A 78 6.78 -11.14 17.27
C PHE A 78 5.95 -10.15 16.43
N VAL A 79 6.03 -8.86 16.77
CA VAL A 79 5.35 -7.79 16.03
C VAL A 79 5.79 -7.80 14.56
N GLY A 80 7.09 -7.92 14.28
CA GLY A 80 7.64 -7.99 12.93
C GLY A 80 7.06 -9.15 12.11
N ILE A 81 6.98 -10.35 12.69
CA ILE A 81 6.38 -11.53 12.04
C ILE A 81 4.89 -11.29 11.76
N THR A 82 4.14 -10.76 12.72
CA THR A 82 2.72 -10.43 12.53
C THR A 82 2.53 -9.42 11.39
N PHE A 83 3.37 -8.39 11.31
CA PHE A 83 3.34 -7.41 10.21
C PHE A 83 3.61 -8.06 8.85
N VAL A 84 4.61 -8.95 8.77
CA VAL A 84 4.93 -9.66 7.51
C VAL A 84 3.76 -10.54 7.08
N ILE A 85 3.17 -11.32 8.00
CA ILE A 85 2.03 -12.19 7.69
C ILE A 85 0.84 -11.37 7.20
N ASN A 86 0.47 -10.30 7.93
CA ASN A 86 -0.67 -9.46 7.58
C ASN A 86 -0.47 -8.74 6.24
N SER A 87 0.75 -8.26 5.99
CA SER A 87 1.10 -7.63 4.71
C SER A 87 1.05 -8.62 3.55
N LEU A 88 1.54 -9.84 3.73
CA LEU A 88 1.48 -10.86 2.68
C LEU A 88 0.04 -11.29 2.41
N ASP A 89 -0.78 -11.49 3.43
CA ASP A 89 -2.19 -11.84 3.25
C ASP A 89 -2.95 -10.76 2.46
N SER A 90 -2.76 -9.50 2.84
CA SER A 90 -3.38 -8.35 2.16
C SER A 90 -2.92 -8.26 0.70
N LEU A 91 -1.63 -8.47 0.44
CA LEU A 91 -1.06 -8.44 -0.91
C LEU A 91 -1.63 -9.56 -1.78
N ILE A 92 -1.63 -10.79 -1.28
CA ILE A 92 -2.16 -11.97 -1.98
C ILE A 92 -3.60 -11.73 -2.36
N ARG A 93 -4.43 -11.39 -1.37
CA ARG A 93 -5.85 -11.10 -1.58
C ARG A 93 -6.06 -10.05 -2.66
N LEU A 94 -5.32 -8.94 -2.59
CA LEU A 94 -5.50 -7.85 -3.54
C LEU A 94 -5.21 -8.26 -4.99
N TYR A 95 -4.07 -8.90 -5.25
CA TYR A 95 -3.77 -9.29 -6.63
C TYR A 95 -4.62 -10.48 -7.10
N THR A 96 -4.98 -11.41 -6.21
CA THR A 96 -5.85 -12.54 -6.58
C THR A 96 -7.25 -12.06 -6.91
N ASP A 97 -7.77 -11.07 -6.20
CA ASP A 97 -9.04 -10.44 -6.52
C ASP A 97 -8.96 -9.73 -7.87
N ASN A 98 -7.92 -8.90 -8.09
CA ASN A 98 -7.74 -8.15 -9.34
C ASN A 98 -7.55 -9.06 -10.57
N LEU A 99 -6.90 -10.22 -10.41
CA LEU A 99 -6.68 -11.19 -11.49
C LEU A 99 -7.78 -12.26 -11.58
N ASN A 100 -8.80 -12.18 -10.71
CA ASN A 100 -9.86 -13.19 -10.60
C ASN A 100 -9.30 -14.62 -10.41
N LEU A 101 -8.27 -14.75 -9.56
CA LEU A 101 -7.61 -15.99 -9.15
C LEU A 101 -8.07 -16.41 -7.75
N THR A 102 -9.39 -16.41 -7.53
CA THR A 102 -9.99 -16.68 -6.22
C THR A 102 -9.98 -18.18 -5.88
N THR A 103 -10.10 -18.49 -4.60
CA THR A 103 -10.27 -19.86 -4.11
C THR A 103 -11.52 -20.54 -4.66
N GLU A 104 -12.57 -19.77 -4.93
CA GLU A 104 -13.83 -20.26 -5.53
C GLU A 104 -13.60 -20.78 -6.95
N ARG A 105 -12.77 -20.08 -7.73
CA ARG A 105 -12.48 -20.44 -9.12
C ARG A 105 -11.45 -21.56 -9.25
N LEU A 106 -10.39 -21.53 -8.44
CA LEU A 106 -9.24 -22.43 -8.57
C LEU A 106 -9.31 -23.64 -7.66
N GLY A 107 -10.09 -23.58 -6.58
CA GLY A 107 -10.06 -24.53 -5.48
C GLY A 107 -8.88 -24.29 -4.54
N LYS A 108 -9.08 -24.61 -3.26
CA LYS A 108 -8.15 -24.29 -2.15
C LYS A 108 -6.70 -24.73 -2.39
N TRP A 109 -6.51 -25.96 -2.89
CA TRP A 109 -5.16 -26.50 -3.06
C TRP A 109 -4.37 -25.82 -4.18
N LYS A 110 -5.01 -25.60 -5.35
CA LYS A 110 -4.37 -24.90 -6.48
C LYS A 110 -4.10 -23.44 -6.15
N TYR A 111 -5.01 -22.80 -5.41
CA TYR A 111 -4.80 -21.44 -4.90
C TYR A 111 -3.56 -21.35 -4.02
N ILE A 112 -3.42 -22.21 -3.02
CA ILE A 112 -2.26 -22.18 -2.10
C ILE A 112 -0.96 -22.44 -2.87
N LEU A 113 -0.92 -23.51 -3.67
CA LEU A 113 0.29 -23.88 -4.40
C LEU A 113 0.67 -22.80 -5.44
N GLY A 114 -0.30 -22.25 -6.16
CA GLY A 114 -0.07 -21.20 -7.15
C GLY A 114 0.50 -19.93 -6.53
N ASN A 115 -0.08 -19.46 -5.42
CA ASN A 115 0.43 -18.29 -4.72
C ASN A 115 1.80 -18.53 -4.09
N LEU A 116 2.05 -19.72 -3.54
CA LEU A 116 3.37 -20.10 -3.02
C LEU A 116 4.44 -20.04 -4.13
N VAL A 117 4.17 -20.66 -5.29
CA VAL A 117 5.09 -20.67 -6.43
C VAL A 117 5.30 -19.26 -6.97
N ALA A 118 4.24 -18.46 -7.07
CA ALA A 118 4.33 -17.08 -7.55
C ALA A 118 5.19 -16.21 -6.62
N LEU A 119 4.93 -16.23 -5.31
CA LEU A 119 5.70 -15.45 -4.33
C LEU A 119 7.15 -15.91 -4.25
N PHE A 120 7.40 -17.22 -4.29
CA PHE A 120 8.76 -17.76 -4.32
C PHE A 120 9.49 -17.33 -5.60
N GLY A 121 8.83 -17.43 -6.75
CA GLY A 121 9.38 -17.00 -8.03
C GLY A 121 9.70 -15.51 -8.04
N LEU A 122 8.78 -14.66 -7.59
CA LEU A 122 9.00 -13.21 -7.47
C LEU A 122 10.18 -12.89 -6.53
N THR A 123 10.28 -13.59 -5.40
CA THR A 123 11.39 -13.44 -4.45
C THR A 123 12.72 -13.82 -5.10
N LEU A 124 12.73 -14.90 -5.88
CA LEU A 124 13.92 -15.34 -6.61
C LEU A 124 14.31 -14.33 -7.68
N LEU A 125 13.37 -13.85 -8.49
CA LEU A 125 13.62 -12.82 -9.51
C LEU A 125 14.15 -11.52 -8.90
N PHE A 126 13.64 -11.13 -7.73
CA PHE A 126 14.16 -9.99 -6.98
C PHE A 126 15.60 -10.23 -6.52
N LYS A 127 15.89 -11.40 -5.93
CA LYS A 127 17.23 -11.77 -5.46
C LYS A 127 18.27 -11.89 -6.59
N LEU A 128 17.83 -12.27 -7.78
CA LEU A 128 18.64 -12.38 -8.99
C LEU A 128 18.80 -11.04 -9.74
N ASP A 129 18.38 -9.93 -9.14
CA ASP A 129 18.45 -8.58 -9.71
C ASP A 129 17.63 -8.35 -11.00
N PHE A 130 16.74 -9.29 -11.37
CA PHE A 130 15.82 -9.11 -12.51
C PHE A 130 14.70 -8.12 -12.19
N LEU A 131 14.22 -8.07 -10.94
CA LEU A 131 13.15 -7.18 -10.50
C LEU A 131 13.69 -6.07 -9.58
N GLN A 132 14.50 -5.17 -10.12
CA GLN A 132 14.95 -4.02 -9.34
C GLN A 132 13.79 -3.07 -9.05
N ILE A 133 13.78 -2.49 -7.86
CA ILE A 133 12.73 -1.57 -7.44
C ILE A 133 12.62 -0.33 -8.34
N GLN A 134 13.74 0.07 -8.95
CA GLN A 134 13.80 1.17 -9.92
C GLN A 134 12.95 0.88 -11.15
N TRP A 135 13.01 -0.34 -11.70
CA TRP A 135 12.22 -0.76 -12.85
C TRP A 135 10.73 -0.77 -12.52
N VAL A 136 10.36 -1.35 -11.37
CA VAL A 136 8.96 -1.42 -10.94
C VAL A 136 8.41 -0.02 -10.68
N GLY A 137 9.15 0.82 -9.95
CA GLY A 137 8.77 2.20 -9.67
C GLY A 137 8.65 3.03 -10.95
N ALA A 138 9.61 2.92 -11.87
CA ALA A 138 9.57 3.61 -13.17
C ALA A 138 8.37 3.18 -14.02
N ALA A 139 8.02 1.89 -14.02
CA ALA A 139 6.83 1.39 -14.71
C ALA A 139 5.55 2.03 -14.17
N VAL A 140 5.39 2.09 -12.84
CA VAL A 140 4.21 2.73 -12.21
C VAL A 140 4.15 4.23 -12.51
N ILE A 141 5.28 4.92 -12.45
CA ILE A 141 5.36 6.34 -12.84
C ILE A 141 4.92 6.52 -14.29
N GLY A 142 5.38 5.67 -15.20
CA GLY A 142 4.97 5.66 -16.61
C GLY A 142 3.46 5.47 -16.78
N ILE A 143 2.86 4.55 -16.03
CA ILE A 143 1.40 4.34 -16.00
C ILE A 143 0.69 5.63 -15.55
N TYR A 144 1.16 6.29 -14.50
CA TYR A 144 0.56 7.54 -14.01
C TYR A 144 0.62 8.66 -15.06
N PHE A 145 1.77 8.85 -15.72
CA PHE A 145 1.89 9.82 -16.80
C PHE A 145 0.98 9.47 -17.99
N ALA A 146 0.88 8.19 -18.37
CA ALA A 146 -0.01 7.75 -19.44
C ALA A 146 -1.48 8.01 -19.09
N CYS A 147 -1.92 7.67 -17.87
CA CYS A 147 -3.27 7.96 -17.40
C CYS A 147 -3.55 9.45 -17.35
N PHE A 148 -2.61 10.26 -16.86
CA PHE A 148 -2.75 11.71 -16.80
C PHE A 148 -2.85 12.33 -18.19
N ALA A 149 -1.99 11.91 -19.13
CA ALA A 149 -2.06 12.35 -20.52
C ALA A 149 -3.38 11.95 -21.18
N TYR A 150 -3.86 10.72 -20.96
CA TYR A 150 -5.15 10.26 -21.47
C TYR A 150 -6.31 11.12 -20.95
N ILE A 151 -6.31 11.44 -19.65
CA ILE A 151 -7.33 12.30 -19.05
C ILE A 151 -7.32 13.69 -19.69
N LEU A 152 -6.14 14.31 -19.84
CA LEU A 152 -6.02 15.64 -20.41
C LEU A 152 -6.44 15.71 -21.89
N LEU A 153 -6.12 14.68 -22.68
CA LEU A 153 -6.37 14.66 -24.12
C LEU A 153 -7.79 14.26 -24.47
N TYR A 154 -8.38 13.28 -23.76
CA TYR A 154 -9.64 12.65 -24.17
C TYR A 154 -10.79 12.82 -23.18
N ARG A 155 -10.51 13.00 -21.87
CA ARG A 155 -11.54 12.95 -20.81
C ARG A 155 -11.57 14.21 -19.93
N ARG A 156 -10.98 15.30 -20.41
CA ARG A 156 -10.83 16.54 -19.64
C ARG A 156 -12.17 17.12 -19.20
N GLN A 157 -13.17 17.12 -20.09
CA GLN A 157 -14.49 17.65 -19.79
C GLN A 157 -15.23 16.81 -18.75
N GLU A 158 -15.15 15.48 -18.85
CA GLU A 158 -15.76 14.55 -17.89
C GLU A 158 -15.16 14.68 -16.49
N VAL A 159 -13.82 14.78 -16.40
CA VAL A 159 -13.15 14.95 -15.10
C VAL A 159 -13.41 16.34 -14.51
N ALA A 160 -13.46 17.38 -15.34
CA ALA A 160 -13.80 18.73 -14.89
C ALA A 160 -15.26 18.87 -14.43
N ALA A 161 -16.16 18.02 -14.94
CA ALA A 161 -17.56 17.97 -14.55
C ALA A 161 -17.81 17.24 -13.22
N ILE A 162 -16.79 16.65 -12.59
CA ILE A 162 -16.92 15.98 -11.29
C ILE A 162 -17.14 17.04 -10.20
N THR A 163 -18.38 17.18 -9.74
CA THR A 163 -18.76 18.13 -8.68
C THR A 163 -18.66 17.56 -7.27
N GLY A 164 -18.53 16.23 -7.11
CA GLY A 164 -18.42 15.56 -5.82
C GLY A 164 -18.44 14.03 -5.93
N ALA A 165 -18.40 13.35 -4.78
CA ALA A 165 -18.67 11.92 -4.72
C ALA A 165 -20.16 11.65 -5.04
N PRO A 166 -20.50 10.57 -5.77
CA PRO A 166 -21.89 10.22 -6.05
C PRO A 166 -22.71 10.09 -4.77
N GLU A 167 -23.97 10.57 -4.77
CA GLU A 167 -24.85 10.65 -3.59
C GLU A 167 -25.10 9.27 -2.94
N GLU A 168 -25.02 8.17 -3.69
CA GLU A 168 -25.10 6.79 -3.19
C GLU A 168 -23.93 6.39 -2.26
N ARG A 169 -22.90 7.24 -2.14
CA ARG A 169 -21.72 7.02 -1.30
C ARG A 169 -21.74 7.83 -0.01
N LEU A 170 -22.92 8.26 0.44
CA LEU A 170 -23.12 8.71 1.82
C LEU A 170 -22.89 7.50 2.74
N LEU A 171 -21.92 7.63 3.65
CA LEU A 171 -21.69 6.66 4.70
C LEU A 171 -23.00 6.51 5.50
N ASP A 172 -23.67 5.36 5.38
CA ASP A 172 -24.80 5.00 6.24
C ASP A 172 -24.25 4.66 7.63
N PHE A 173 -24.12 5.68 8.48
CA PHE A 173 -23.67 5.52 9.86
C PHE A 173 -24.65 4.68 10.71
N GLU A 174 -25.90 4.49 10.25
CA GLU A 174 -26.92 3.65 10.90
C GLU A 174 -26.90 2.19 10.42
N ALA A 175 -26.03 1.82 9.46
CA ALA A 175 -25.88 0.44 9.04
C ALA A 175 -25.36 -0.47 10.17
N ILE A 176 -24.63 0.10 11.13
CA ILE A 176 -24.14 -0.60 12.33
C ILE A 176 -25.31 -0.89 13.30
N ASP A 177 -26.25 0.04 13.44
CA ASP A 177 -27.41 -0.12 14.34
C ASP A 177 -28.46 -1.11 13.79
N ARG A 178 -28.50 -1.32 12.48
CA ARG A 178 -29.39 -2.30 11.83
C ARG A 178 -28.87 -3.74 11.83
N ALA A 179 -27.61 -3.96 12.22
CA ALA A 179 -26.97 -5.26 12.26
C ALA A 179 -26.98 -5.93 13.65
N HIS A 180 -27.66 -5.32 14.63
CA HIS A 180 -27.85 -5.83 15.98
C HIS A 180 -29.30 -6.21 16.28
#